data_AF-A0A1V3WNK2-F1
#
_entry.id   AF-A0A1V3WNK2-F1
#
_cell.length_a   1.000
_cell.length_b   1.000
_cell.length_c   1.000
_cell.angle_alpha   90.00
_cell.angle_beta   90.00
_cell.angle_gamma   90.00
#
_symmetry.space_group_name_H-M   'P 1'
#
loop_
_entity.id
_entity.type
_entity.pdbx_description
1 polymer ?
#
loop_
_entity_poly.entity_id
_entity_poly.type
_entity_poly.pdbx_seq_one_letter_code
_entity_poly.pdbx_strand_id
1 'polypeptide(L)'
;MLMFARELDRRSREAGWGIKSNAAHPGLTKTNLQISGPSHGREKPALMQRLYQASWRLTPFFWQEIDEGILPALYAAATPQAEGGAFYGPRGFYEAAGGGVTEAKVPARARNDADCRRLWEVSERLTGVRYPTPA
;
A
#
# COMPACT_ATOMS: atom_id res chain seq x y z
N MET A 1 6.94 2.35 -0.55
CA MET A 1 5.70 3.12 -0.75
C MET A 1 5.27 3.87 0.51
N LEU A 2 4.90 3.21 1.62
CA LEU A 2 4.34 3.91 2.79
C LEU A 2 5.25 5.02 3.40
N MET A 3 6.54 4.73 3.62
CA MET A 3 7.51 5.74 4.08
C MET A 3 7.60 6.94 3.14
N PHE A 4 7.60 6.69 1.83
CA PHE A 4 7.64 7.74 0.81
C PHE A 4 6.34 8.57 0.83
N ALA A 5 5.17 7.92 0.93
CA ALA A 5 3.89 8.62 0.99
C ALA A 5 3.81 9.56 2.21
N ARG A 6 4.27 9.10 3.38
CA ARG A 6 4.35 9.91 4.60
C ARG A 6 5.28 11.12 4.45
N GLU A 7 6.46 10.91 3.88
CA GLU A 7 7.44 11.98 3.69
C GLU A 7 6.99 13.00 2.64
N LEU A 8 6.34 12.54 1.55
CA LEU A 8 5.72 13.44 0.56
C LEU A 8 4.65 14.32 1.20
N ASP A 9 3.81 13.74 2.06
CA ASP A 9 2.75 14.49 2.75
C ASP A 9 3.34 15.52 3.72
N ARG A 10 4.35 15.14 4.50
CA ARG A 10 5.08 16.06 5.39
C ARG A 10 5.65 17.25 4.61
N ARG A 11 6.35 16.98 3.51
CA ARG A 11 6.94 18.02 2.65
C ARG A 11 5.89 18.91 2.01
N SER A 12 4.78 18.34 1.55
CA SER A 12 3.65 19.08 1.00
C SER A 12 3.07 20.08 2.00
N ARG A 13 2.91 19.68 3.26
CA ARG A 13 2.45 20.57 4.33
C ARG A 13 3.44 21.68 4.64
N GLU A 14 4.73 21.35 4.76
CA GLU A 14 5.80 22.31 5.07
C GLU A 14 6.00 23.33 3.94
N ALA A 15 5.87 22.90 2.69
CA ALA A 15 6.06 23.75 1.52
C ALA A 15 4.76 24.36 0.97
N GLY A 16 3.60 24.06 1.57
CA GLY A 16 2.31 24.60 1.15
C GLY A 16 1.82 24.14 -0.23
N TRP A 17 2.16 22.92 -0.68
CA TRP A 17 1.76 22.45 -2.02
C TRP A 17 0.28 22.13 -2.16
N GLY A 18 -0.45 21.95 -1.05
CA GLY A 18 -1.87 21.59 -1.07
C GLY A 18 -2.14 20.16 -1.57
N ILE A 19 -1.13 19.29 -1.56
CA ILE A 19 -1.25 17.88 -1.98
C ILE A 19 -1.34 17.01 -0.72
N LYS A 20 -2.32 16.09 -0.69
CA LYS A 20 -2.35 15.00 0.30
C LYS A 20 -1.67 13.77 -0.30
N SER A 21 -0.81 13.12 0.46
CA SER A 21 -0.14 11.89 0.01
C SER A 21 -0.41 10.74 0.96
N ASN A 22 -1.12 9.73 0.45
CA ASN A 22 -1.62 8.60 1.22
C ASN A 22 -1.11 7.27 0.66
N ALA A 23 -1.13 6.26 1.51
CA ALA A 23 -0.88 4.89 1.11
C ALA A 23 -2.12 4.03 1.36
N ALA A 24 -2.26 2.96 0.58
CA ALA A 24 -3.28 1.96 0.80
C ALA A 24 -2.74 0.56 0.50
N HIS A 25 -3.34 -0.46 1.09
CA HIS A 25 -3.10 -1.85 0.71
C HIS A 25 -4.44 -2.57 0.47
N PRO A 26 -4.48 -3.48 -0.51
CA PRO A 26 -5.72 -4.16 -0.90
C PRO A 26 -6.02 -5.39 -0.03
N GLY A 27 -5.34 -5.56 1.11
CA GLY A 27 -5.32 -6.83 1.83
C GLY A 27 -4.90 -8.02 0.94
N LEU A 28 -5.51 -9.17 1.17
CA LEU A 28 -5.33 -10.39 0.39
C LEU A 28 -6.37 -10.45 -0.74
N THR A 29 -6.08 -9.76 -1.85
CA THR A 29 -6.96 -9.76 -3.03
C THR A 29 -6.56 -10.84 -4.03
N LYS A 30 -7.54 -11.52 -4.64
CA LYS A 30 -7.34 -12.56 -5.67
C LYS A 30 -6.85 -11.94 -6.98
N THR A 31 -5.54 -11.71 -7.08
CA THR A 31 -4.89 -11.17 -8.28
C THR A 31 -3.84 -12.15 -8.82
N ASN A 32 -3.37 -11.92 -10.03
CA ASN A 32 -2.24 -12.68 -10.56
C ASN A 32 -0.91 -12.36 -9.86
N LEU A 33 -0.81 -11.26 -9.08
CA LEU A 33 0.44 -10.83 -8.46
C LEU A 33 1.08 -11.90 -7.56
N GLN A 34 0.24 -12.63 -6.81
CA GLN A 34 0.71 -13.64 -5.87
C GLN A 34 1.10 -14.96 -6.55
N ILE A 35 0.77 -15.10 -7.84
CA ILE A 35 1.05 -16.26 -8.68
C ILE A 35 2.27 -15.97 -9.58
N SER A 36 2.35 -14.76 -10.13
CA SER A 36 3.39 -14.34 -11.07
C SER A 36 4.75 -14.08 -10.43
N GLY A 37 4.77 -13.58 -9.18
CA GLY A 37 6.03 -13.34 -8.45
C GLY A 37 6.82 -14.62 -8.14
N PRO A 38 6.20 -15.63 -7.49
CA PRO A 38 6.89 -16.88 -7.16
C PRO A 38 7.32 -17.71 -8.38
N SER A 39 6.61 -17.62 -9.50
CA SER A 39 6.92 -18.42 -10.70
C SER A 39 8.16 -17.94 -11.45
N HIS A 40 8.65 -16.71 -11.23
CA HIS A 40 9.82 -16.13 -11.92
C HIS A 40 9.80 -16.39 -13.45
N GLY A 41 8.63 -16.38 -14.09
CA GLY A 41 8.49 -16.63 -15.53
C GLY A 41 8.59 -18.10 -15.97
N ARG A 42 8.52 -19.08 -15.06
CA ARG A 42 8.48 -20.52 -15.42
C ARG A 42 7.09 -20.94 -15.89
N GLU A 43 7.03 -21.76 -16.94
CA GLU A 43 5.80 -22.22 -17.60
C GLU A 43 4.90 -23.14 -16.74
N LYS A 44 5.48 -23.90 -15.80
CA LYS A 44 4.70 -24.81 -14.94
C LYS A 44 4.19 -24.06 -13.72
N PRO A 45 2.90 -24.21 -13.34
CA PRO A 45 2.40 -23.71 -12.07
C PRO A 45 3.28 -24.23 -10.94
N ALA A 46 4.00 -23.35 -10.26
CA ALA A 46 4.76 -23.73 -9.08
C ALA A 46 3.79 -24.36 -8.07
N LEU A 47 4.25 -25.32 -7.26
CA LEU A 47 3.46 -25.89 -6.15
C LEU A 47 2.74 -24.80 -5.34
N MET A 48 3.40 -23.65 -5.17
CA MET A 48 2.85 -22.45 -4.53
C MET A 48 1.61 -21.87 -5.22
N GLN A 49 1.54 -21.84 -6.56
CA GLN A 49 0.34 -21.38 -7.27
C GLN A 49 -0.86 -22.28 -6.97
N ARG A 50 -0.67 -23.60 -6.94
CA ARG A 50 -1.74 -24.55 -6.63
C ARG A 50 -2.22 -24.41 -5.19
N LEU A 51 -1.29 -24.24 -4.25
CA LEU A 51 -1.61 -23.96 -2.85
C LEU A 51 -2.37 -22.64 -2.71
N TYR A 52 -1.99 -21.61 -3.48
CA TYR A 52 -2.66 -20.31 -3.47
C TYR A 52 -4.11 -20.42 -3.94
N GLN A 53 -4.33 -21.04 -5.10
CA GLN A 53 -5.66 -21.26 -5.65
C GLN A 53 -6.52 -22.16 -4.75
N ALA A 54 -5.92 -23.15 -4.10
CA ALA A 54 -6.61 -23.99 -3.12
C ALA A 54 -7.03 -23.17 -1.90
N SER A 55 -6.18 -22.26 -1.40
CA SER A 55 -6.49 -21.40 -0.26
C SER A 55 -7.68 -20.47 -0.51
N TRP A 56 -7.93 -20.07 -1.77
CA TRP A 56 -9.13 -19.30 -2.11
C TRP A 56 -10.43 -20.05 -1.80
N ARG A 57 -10.41 -21.38 -1.89
CA ARG A 57 -11.56 -22.26 -1.61
C ARG A 57 -11.60 -22.69 -0.15
N LEU A 58 -10.44 -22.94 0.45
CA LEU A 58 -10.33 -23.46 1.82
C LEU A 58 -10.51 -22.35 2.87
N THR A 59 -10.11 -21.12 2.56
CA THR A 59 -10.16 -20.00 3.50
C THR A 59 -10.73 -18.74 2.84
N PRO A 60 -11.95 -18.80 2.26
CA PRO A 60 -12.49 -17.72 1.42
C PRO A 60 -12.63 -16.38 2.13
N PHE A 61 -12.87 -16.39 3.45
CA PHE A 61 -13.01 -15.21 4.30
C PHE A 61 -11.70 -14.42 4.50
N PHE A 62 -10.55 -14.98 4.14
CA PHE A 62 -9.28 -14.25 4.11
C PHE A 62 -9.01 -13.60 2.75
N TRP A 63 -9.86 -13.81 1.74
CA TRP A 63 -9.62 -13.33 0.38
C TRP A 63 -10.68 -12.32 -0.05
N GLN A 64 -10.24 -11.30 -0.79
CA GLN A 64 -11.10 -10.30 -1.41
C GLN A 64 -11.17 -10.50 -2.92
N GLU A 65 -12.33 -10.20 -3.50
CA GLU A 65 -12.43 -9.95 -4.94
C GLU A 65 -11.79 -8.60 -5.29
N ILE A 66 -11.47 -8.40 -6.57
CA ILE A 66 -10.79 -7.18 -7.06
C ILE A 66 -11.56 -5.92 -6.68
N ASP A 67 -12.89 -5.96 -6.80
CA ASP A 67 -13.77 -4.82 -6.51
C ASP A 67 -13.74 -4.40 -5.04
N GLU A 68 -13.50 -5.34 -4.11
CA GLU A 68 -13.31 -5.03 -2.69
C GLU A 68 -11.88 -4.56 -2.43
N GLY A 69 -10.90 -5.23 -3.06
CA GLY A 69 -9.48 -4.93 -2.93
C GLY A 69 -9.08 -3.52 -3.38
N ILE A 70 -9.82 -2.93 -4.31
CA ILE A 70 -9.54 -1.57 -4.80
C ILE A 70 -10.09 -0.47 -3.87
N LEU A 71 -11.06 -0.79 -3.00
CA LEU A 71 -11.73 0.21 -2.14
C LEU A 71 -10.76 1.00 -1.25
N PRO A 72 -9.74 0.41 -0.60
CA PRO A 72 -8.78 1.18 0.20
C PRO A 72 -8.03 2.26 -0.60
N ALA A 73 -7.67 1.96 -1.86
CA ALA A 73 -6.99 2.92 -2.72
C ALA A 73 -7.94 4.05 -3.16
N LEU A 74 -9.19 3.72 -3.51
CA LEU A 74 -10.22 4.72 -3.84
C LEU A 74 -10.51 5.62 -2.63
N TYR A 75 -10.65 5.05 -1.44
CA TYR A 75 -10.85 5.80 -0.21
C TYR A 75 -9.69 6.77 0.04
N ALA A 76 -8.45 6.27 -0.01
CA ALA A 76 -7.25 7.07 0.22
C ALA A 76 -7.10 8.25 -0.76
N ALA A 77 -7.60 8.12 -1.99
CA ALA A 77 -7.43 9.10 -3.06
C ALA A 77 -8.59 10.08 -3.21
N ALA A 78 -9.84 9.63 -3.02
CA ALA A 78 -11.02 10.37 -3.46
C ALA A 78 -11.93 10.83 -2.33
N THR A 79 -11.85 10.24 -1.14
CA THR A 79 -12.78 10.58 -0.07
C THR A 79 -12.34 11.86 0.66
N PRO A 80 -13.26 12.81 0.95
CA PRO A 80 -12.92 14.01 1.73
C PRO A 80 -12.37 13.71 3.13
N GLN A 81 -12.76 12.55 3.69
CA GLN A 81 -12.38 12.07 5.01
C GLN A 81 -10.96 11.47 5.06
N ALA A 82 -10.29 11.29 3.92
CA ALA A 82 -8.91 10.82 3.92
C ALA A 82 -8.00 11.92 4.46
N GLU A 83 -7.25 11.58 5.52
CA GLU A 83 -6.19 12.40 6.07
C GLU A 83 -4.93 12.26 5.23
N GLY A 84 -4.06 13.27 5.22
CA GLY A 84 -2.76 13.18 4.56
C GLY A 84 -1.76 12.33 5.35
N GLY A 85 -0.90 11.58 4.67
CA GLY A 85 0.11 10.72 5.29
C GLY A 85 -0.44 9.45 5.92
N ALA A 86 -1.73 9.18 5.72
CA ALA A 86 -2.43 8.03 6.29
C ALA A 86 -2.18 6.74 5.49
N PHE A 87 -2.49 5.62 6.11
CA PHE A 87 -2.41 4.28 5.52
C PHE A 87 -3.77 3.60 5.65
N TYR A 88 -4.37 3.17 4.54
CA TYR A 88 -5.71 2.59 4.55
C TYR A 88 -5.71 1.13 4.08
N GLY A 89 -6.61 0.33 4.65
CA GLY A 89 -6.73 -1.09 4.37
C GLY A 89 -8.10 -1.66 4.73
N PRO A 90 -8.32 -2.96 4.50
CA PRO A 90 -9.54 -3.66 4.91
C PRO A 90 -9.70 -3.65 6.43
N ARG A 91 -10.93 -3.54 6.91
CA ARG A 91 -11.26 -3.57 8.35
C ARG A 91 -11.27 -4.98 8.94
N GLY A 92 -11.43 -6.00 8.11
CA GLY A 92 -11.57 -7.36 8.59
C GLY A 92 -10.30 -7.90 9.27
N PHE A 93 -10.37 -9.18 9.63
CA PHE A 93 -9.38 -9.84 10.46
C PHE A 93 -7.95 -9.68 9.90
N TYR A 94 -7.03 -9.18 10.73
CA TYR A 94 -5.64 -8.86 10.36
C TYR A 94 -5.50 -7.96 9.12
N GLU A 95 -6.49 -7.13 8.81
CA GLU A 95 -6.50 -6.27 7.62
C GLU A 95 -6.44 -7.08 6.30
N ALA A 96 -6.84 -8.35 6.36
CA ALA A 96 -6.72 -9.27 5.24
C ALA A 96 -7.86 -9.11 4.23
N ALA A 97 -9.11 -9.10 4.68
CA ALA A 97 -10.26 -9.06 3.80
C ALA A 97 -11.54 -8.55 4.48
N GLY A 98 -12.40 -7.88 3.70
CA GLY A 98 -13.77 -7.55 4.11
C GLY A 98 -13.87 -6.46 5.17
N GLY A 99 -15.11 -6.19 5.60
CA GLY A 99 -15.42 -5.22 6.66
C GLY A 99 -15.38 -3.74 6.24
N GLY A 100 -15.14 -3.45 4.95
CA GLY A 100 -14.98 -2.10 4.42
C GLY A 100 -13.57 -1.53 4.66
N VAL A 101 -13.39 -0.23 4.39
CA VAL A 101 -12.10 0.46 4.53
C VAL A 101 -11.95 1.07 5.93
N THR A 102 -10.75 0.99 6.48
CA THR A 102 -10.33 1.66 7.72
C THR A 102 -8.87 2.10 7.62
N GLU A 103 -8.42 2.93 8.57
CA GLU A 103 -7.00 3.14 8.77
C GLU A 103 -6.31 1.84 9.19
N ALA A 104 -5.23 1.51 8.49
CA ALA A 104 -4.43 0.33 8.66
C ALA A 104 -3.23 0.61 9.57
N LYS A 105 -2.74 -0.44 10.23
CA LYS A 105 -1.63 -0.36 11.15
C LYS A 105 -0.33 -0.01 10.43
N VAL A 106 0.24 1.14 10.76
CA VAL A 106 1.56 1.54 10.26
C VAL A 106 2.67 0.70 10.93
N PRO A 107 3.48 -0.07 10.16
CA PRO A 107 4.60 -0.83 10.70
C PRO A 107 5.61 0.07 11.41
N ALA A 108 6.25 -0.41 12.48
CA ALA A 108 7.17 0.38 13.30
C ALA A 108 8.28 1.07 12.48
N ARG A 109 8.86 0.37 11.50
CA ARG A 109 9.87 0.95 10.60
C ARG A 109 9.33 2.15 9.83
N ALA A 110 8.09 2.07 9.35
CA ALA A 110 7.45 3.16 8.59
C ALA A 110 6.96 4.32 9.48
N ARG A 111 7.05 4.19 10.82
CA ARG A 111 6.80 5.28 11.77
C ARG A 111 8.07 6.07 12.12
N ASN A 112 9.24 5.62 11.69
CA ASN A 112 10.49 6.34 11.94
C ASN A 112 10.68 7.45 10.88
N ASP A 113 10.51 8.69 11.28
CA ASP A 113 10.62 9.84 10.38
C ASP A 113 12.04 10.03 9.84
N ALA A 114 13.07 9.65 10.58
CA ALA A 114 14.46 9.70 10.09
C ALA A 114 14.68 8.70 8.94
N ASP A 115 14.10 7.50 9.05
CA ASP A 115 14.15 6.50 7.97
C ASP A 115 13.35 6.97 6.75
N CYS A 116 12.21 7.64 6.96
CA CYS A 116 11.41 8.22 5.88
C CYS A 116 12.18 9.30 5.10
N ARG A 117 12.82 10.24 5.81
CA ARG A 117 13.68 11.27 5.20
C ARG A 117 14.87 10.66 4.46
N ARG A 118 15.56 9.70 5.08
CA ARG A 118 16.69 9.01 4.46
C ARG A 118 16.26 8.30 3.18
N LEU A 119 15.12 7.60 3.20
CA LEU A 119 14.58 6.95 2.01
C LEU A 119 14.33 7.96 0.89
N TRP A 120 13.77 9.13 1.21
CA TRP A 120 13.53 10.20 0.25
C TRP A 120 14.82 10.72 -0.39
N GLU A 121 15.81 11.10 0.41
CA GLU A 121 17.11 11.60 -0.06
C GLU A 121 17.82 10.58 -0.96
N VAL A 122 17.78 9.30 -0.58
CA VAL A 122 18.31 8.21 -1.40
C VAL A 122 17.53 8.09 -2.71
N SER A 123 16.19 8.20 -2.66
CA SER A 123 15.35 8.14 -3.86
C SER A 123 15.63 9.30 -4.83
N GLU A 124 15.74 10.53 -4.33
CA GLU A 124 16.14 11.70 -5.13
C GLU A 124 17.53 11.54 -5.75
N ARG A 125 18.49 11.00 -4.99
CA ARG A 125 19.84 10.74 -5.50
C ARG A 125 19.85 9.68 -6.60
N LEU A 126 19.13 8.57 -6.40
CA LEU A 126 19.13 7.45 -7.35
C LEU A 126 18.32 7.74 -8.62
N THR A 127 17.28 8.57 -8.51
CA THR A 127 16.42 8.93 -9.66
C THR A 127 16.84 10.21 -10.37
N GLY A 128 17.68 11.05 -9.74
CA GLY A 128 18.00 12.38 -10.23
C GLY A 128 16.88 13.41 -10.09
N VAL A 129 15.72 13.01 -9.54
CA VAL A 129 14.58 13.91 -9.30
C VAL A 129 14.88 14.80 -8.10
N ARG A 130 14.40 16.05 -8.17
CA ARG A 130 14.40 17.00 -7.05
C ARG A 130 13.02 17.59 -6.90
N TYR A 131 12.53 17.61 -5.67
CA TYR A 131 11.28 18.28 -5.35
C TYR A 131 11.54 19.73 -4.95
N PRO A 132 10.57 20.63 -5.13
CA PRO A 132 10.68 22.00 -4.65
C PRO A 132 11.03 22.01 -3.15
N THR A 133 11.89 22.91 -2.70
CA THR A 133 12.05 23.16 -1.27
C THR A 133 11.03 24.20 -0.82
N PRO A 134 10.56 24.15 0.43
CA PRO A 134 9.90 25.30 1.04
C PRO A 134 10.78 26.55 0.88
N ALA A 135 10.14 27.71 0.68
CA ALA A 135 10.82 29.00 0.73
C ALA A 135 11.28 29.32 2.17
#